data_AF-A0A2D3TBP0-F1
#
_entry.id   AF-A0A2D3TBP0-F1
#
_cell.length_a   1.000
_cell.length_b   1.000
_cell.length_c   1.000
_cell.angle_alpha   90.00
_cell.angle_beta   90.00
_cell.angle_gamma   90.00
#
_symmetry.space_group_name_H-M   'P 1'
#
loop_
_entity.id
_entity.type
_entity.pdbx_description
1 polymer ?
#
loop_
_entity_poly.entity_id
_entity_poly.type
_entity_poly.pdbx_seq_one_letter_code
_entity_poly.pdbx_strand_id
1 'polypeptide(L)'
;MQDKLDEVARTGKLDCKGITDESLIHSALLKICEAHLPIRTLDLSECHLTHLPTLLLEKKFKHLTSLQLNDNPILTQLPHNMDKLLPKLAHLNISRTGINPIDSAGIFRLLRRTYLFIIELDGTPLTADEYRDKMTSIFEQKKRFVGKTVKLSKDGSIKVFSSEAESIRSKLIAEREGLLKSAPGVELIMPFSQSKGRFYVARPPSDGICAGISTAIALSVLAGQRVEGFLKKLYLDSSGGQRKGKINLPYVHGLNELQNRVGVGSLDEVKQYLKERNIEYKILDHFLAEDAAAENLKSTVAFLQNQVWATTENKSLDIRLHYKYGNGHAISFVISDEKNDKQEKAVYFAEPNIGIFRIWLKENSNQLNDFFLKYADSEYVTPETFIVSEIKRASSAST
;
A
#
# COMPACT_ATOMS: atom_id res chain seq x y z
N MET A 1 39.53 4.25 -18.05
CA MET A 1 39.24 2.87 -17.58
C MET A 1 39.97 2.61 -16.26
N GLN A 2 41.25 2.93 -16.15
CA GLN A 2 41.96 2.96 -14.85
C GLN A 2 41.27 3.88 -13.84
N ASP A 3 40.85 5.08 -14.25
CA ASP A 3 40.12 6.02 -13.38
C ASP A 3 38.81 5.44 -12.81
N LYS A 4 38.13 4.56 -13.58
CA LYS A 4 36.92 3.87 -13.12
C LYS A 4 37.25 2.77 -12.10
N LEU A 5 38.37 2.08 -12.23
CA LEU A 5 38.82 1.10 -11.24
C LEU A 5 39.20 1.79 -9.92
N ASP A 6 39.88 2.94 -10.00
CA ASP A 6 40.25 3.73 -8.83
C ASP A 6 39.00 4.33 -8.13
N GLU A 7 38.00 4.74 -8.91
CA GLU A 7 36.70 5.16 -8.39
C GLU A 7 35.94 4.02 -7.71
N VAL A 8 35.89 2.82 -8.31
CA VAL A 8 35.28 1.64 -7.70
C VAL A 8 36.02 1.24 -6.43
N ALA A 9 37.35 1.29 -6.40
CA ALA A 9 38.14 0.99 -5.21
C ALA A 9 37.83 1.97 -4.06
N ARG A 10 37.59 3.25 -4.37
CA ARG A 10 37.28 4.29 -3.40
C ARG A 10 35.83 4.29 -2.93
N THR A 11 34.88 4.03 -3.82
CA THR A 11 33.44 4.23 -3.56
C THR A 11 32.64 2.94 -3.45
N GLY A 12 33.18 1.84 -3.97
CA GLY A 12 32.43 0.60 -4.17
C GLY A 12 31.29 0.71 -5.18
N LYS A 13 31.23 1.80 -5.98
CA LYS A 13 30.21 2.02 -7.00
C LYS A 13 30.82 1.84 -8.39
N LEU A 14 30.20 1.00 -9.20
CA LEU A 14 30.43 0.98 -10.65
C LEU A 14 29.22 1.59 -11.35
N ASP A 15 29.46 2.66 -12.09
CA ASP A 15 28.46 3.33 -12.90
C ASP A 15 28.67 3.02 -14.40
N CYS A 16 27.72 2.28 -14.95
CA CYS A 16 27.64 1.93 -16.36
C CYS A 16 26.40 2.53 -17.02
N LYS A 17 25.70 3.45 -16.35
CA LYS A 17 24.47 4.04 -16.86
C LYS A 17 24.62 4.56 -18.30
N GLY A 18 23.66 4.23 -19.16
CA GLY A 18 23.61 4.69 -20.55
C GLY A 18 24.62 4.04 -21.50
N ILE A 19 25.46 3.10 -21.03
CA ILE A 19 26.37 2.37 -21.90
C ILE A 19 25.57 1.29 -22.63
N THR A 20 25.35 1.48 -23.94
CA THR A 20 24.55 0.56 -24.76
C THR A 20 25.37 -0.57 -25.40
N ASP A 21 26.70 -0.48 -25.37
CA ASP A 21 27.59 -1.54 -25.84
C ASP A 21 27.85 -2.56 -24.72
N GLU A 22 27.19 -3.73 -24.82
CA GLU A 22 27.32 -4.82 -23.84
C GLU A 22 28.79 -5.31 -23.69
N SER A 23 29.63 -5.19 -24.72
CA SER A 23 31.04 -5.60 -24.65
C SER A 23 31.86 -4.72 -23.70
N LEU A 24 31.52 -3.43 -23.60
CA LEU A 24 32.15 -2.49 -22.67
C LEU A 24 31.72 -2.74 -21.23
N ILE A 25 30.43 -3.07 -21.01
CA ILE A 25 29.91 -3.49 -19.70
C ILE A 25 30.63 -4.78 -19.26
N HIS A 26 30.72 -5.77 -20.15
CA HIS A 26 31.39 -7.03 -19.87
C HIS A 26 32.87 -6.83 -19.53
N SER A 27 33.59 -6.03 -20.32
CA SER A 27 35.00 -5.72 -20.08
C SER A 27 35.20 -5.01 -18.72
N ALA A 28 34.32 -4.09 -18.35
CA ALA A 28 34.38 -3.41 -17.05
C ALA A 28 34.16 -4.37 -15.88
N LEU A 29 33.15 -5.23 -15.96
CA LEU A 29 32.86 -6.24 -14.93
C LEU A 29 34.02 -7.26 -14.80
N LEU A 30 34.62 -7.68 -15.92
CA LEU A 30 35.75 -8.61 -15.93
C LEU A 30 36.96 -8.01 -15.21
N LYS A 31 37.34 -6.78 -15.54
CA LYS A 31 38.49 -6.11 -14.91
C LYS A 31 38.30 -5.89 -13.42
N ILE A 32 37.07 -5.64 -12.97
CA ILE A 32 36.78 -5.55 -11.53
C ILE A 32 36.93 -6.91 -10.85
N CYS A 33 36.50 -8.00 -11.51
CA CYS A 33 36.72 -9.35 -11.00
C CYS A 33 38.22 -9.68 -10.89
N GLU A 34 39.01 -9.35 -11.92
CA GLU A 34 40.46 -9.55 -11.95
C GLU A 34 41.19 -8.71 -10.90
N ALA A 35 40.72 -7.48 -10.65
CA ALA A 35 41.26 -6.60 -9.62
C ALA A 35 40.73 -6.91 -8.20
N HIS A 36 39.85 -7.90 -8.04
CA HIS A 36 39.22 -8.27 -6.77
C HIS A 36 38.55 -7.11 -6.01
N LEU A 37 38.03 -6.11 -6.71
CA LEU A 37 37.44 -4.93 -6.05
C LEU A 37 36.03 -5.23 -5.51
N PRO A 38 35.72 -4.84 -4.26
CA PRO A 38 34.42 -5.10 -3.65
C PRO A 38 33.38 -4.08 -4.15
N ILE A 39 32.75 -4.36 -5.30
CA ILE A 39 31.59 -3.57 -5.74
C ILE A 39 30.42 -3.79 -4.77
N ARG A 40 29.87 -2.70 -4.26
CA ARG A 40 28.67 -2.64 -3.42
C ARG A 40 27.46 -2.10 -4.18
N THR A 41 27.67 -1.26 -5.17
CA THR A 41 26.61 -0.67 -6.00
C THR A 41 26.97 -0.78 -7.48
N LEU A 42 26.06 -1.31 -8.28
CA LEU A 42 26.20 -1.40 -9.73
C LEU A 42 25.01 -0.72 -10.39
N ASP A 43 25.28 0.24 -11.26
CA ASP A 43 24.25 0.92 -12.05
C ASP A 43 24.36 0.52 -13.53
N LEU A 44 23.35 -0.22 -14.02
CA LEU A 44 23.17 -0.59 -15.41
C LEU A 44 21.87 0.01 -15.97
N SER A 45 21.43 1.16 -15.46
CA SER A 45 20.24 1.81 -15.98
C SER A 45 20.46 2.33 -17.41
N GLU A 46 19.40 2.37 -18.22
CA GLU A 46 19.44 2.93 -19.58
C GLU A 46 20.46 2.25 -20.53
N CYS A 47 20.86 1.00 -20.25
CA CYS A 47 21.91 0.29 -20.99
C CYS A 47 21.39 -0.53 -22.18
N HIS A 48 20.08 -0.52 -22.44
CA HIS A 48 19.40 -1.32 -23.46
C HIS A 48 19.66 -2.84 -23.33
N LEU A 49 19.86 -3.30 -22.10
CA LEU A 49 20.15 -4.71 -21.84
C LEU A 49 19.04 -5.60 -22.38
N THR A 50 19.44 -6.63 -23.12
CA THR A 50 18.55 -7.72 -23.53
C THR A 50 18.52 -8.82 -22.46
N HIS A 51 19.65 -9.04 -21.79
CA HIS A 51 19.85 -10.02 -20.73
C HIS A 51 20.71 -9.44 -19.60
N LEU A 52 20.63 -10.06 -18.41
CA LEU A 52 21.56 -9.71 -17.32
C LEU A 52 22.99 -10.13 -17.71
N PRO A 53 24.01 -9.26 -17.52
CA PRO A 53 25.40 -9.60 -17.83
C PRO A 53 25.84 -10.92 -17.19
N THR A 54 26.37 -11.84 -17.99
CA THR A 54 26.69 -13.21 -17.56
C THR A 54 27.67 -13.26 -16.39
N LEU A 55 28.59 -12.29 -16.30
CA LEU A 55 29.53 -12.17 -15.19
C LEU A 55 28.83 -11.95 -13.83
N LEU A 56 27.66 -11.30 -13.79
CA LEU A 56 26.87 -11.18 -12.57
C LEU A 56 26.25 -12.52 -12.13
N LEU A 57 26.21 -13.51 -13.03
CA LEU A 57 25.76 -14.87 -12.78
C LEU A 57 26.89 -15.78 -12.29
N GLU A 58 28.12 -15.31 -12.34
CA GLU A 58 29.25 -15.96 -11.72
C GLU A 58 29.35 -15.44 -10.29
N LYS A 59 29.49 -16.31 -9.28
CA LYS A 59 29.46 -15.98 -7.82
C LYS A 59 30.65 -15.10 -7.35
N LYS A 60 31.09 -14.16 -8.16
CA LYS A 60 32.23 -13.26 -8.02
C LYS A 60 31.83 -11.94 -7.33
N PHE A 61 30.58 -11.49 -7.47
CA PHE A 61 30.08 -10.23 -6.91
C PHE A 61 29.45 -10.34 -5.52
N LYS A 62 30.13 -11.03 -4.59
CA LYS A 62 29.60 -11.36 -3.24
C LYS A 62 29.35 -10.15 -2.32
N HIS A 63 29.88 -8.98 -2.68
CA HIS A 63 29.75 -7.74 -1.91
C HIS A 63 28.68 -6.80 -2.47
N LEU A 64 28.04 -7.16 -3.58
CA LEU A 64 27.05 -6.32 -4.23
C LEU A 64 25.80 -6.22 -3.36
N THR A 65 25.48 -5.00 -2.96
CA THR A 65 24.33 -4.66 -2.11
C THR A 65 23.25 -3.89 -2.85
N SER A 66 23.57 -3.27 -3.99
CA SER A 66 22.64 -2.49 -4.79
C SER A 66 22.87 -2.71 -6.28
N LEU A 67 21.80 -2.98 -7.03
CA LEU A 67 21.81 -3.15 -8.48
C LEU A 67 20.70 -2.29 -9.11
N GLN A 68 21.04 -1.41 -10.05
CA GLN A 68 20.06 -0.63 -10.82
C GLN A 68 19.98 -1.19 -12.24
N LEU A 69 18.78 -1.57 -12.67
CA LEU A 69 18.47 -2.09 -14.01
C LEU A 69 17.31 -1.31 -14.66
N ASN A 70 16.86 -0.22 -14.05
CA ASN A 70 15.74 0.55 -14.57
C ASN A 70 16.00 1.07 -15.98
N ASP A 71 14.92 1.33 -16.73
CA ASP A 71 15.00 1.88 -18.09
C ASP A 71 15.70 0.97 -19.12
N ASN A 72 15.60 -0.34 -18.92
CA ASN A 72 15.99 -1.36 -19.91
C ASN A 72 14.73 -2.08 -20.44
N PRO A 73 13.98 -1.49 -21.38
CA PRO A 73 12.66 -2.01 -21.80
C PRO A 73 12.73 -3.35 -22.54
N ILE A 74 13.90 -3.77 -23.02
CA ILE A 74 14.11 -5.06 -23.72
C ILE A 74 14.52 -6.16 -22.74
N LEU A 75 14.96 -5.81 -21.53
CA LEU A 75 15.22 -6.78 -20.48
C LEU A 75 13.88 -7.32 -19.99
N THR A 76 13.59 -8.57 -20.31
CA THR A 76 12.28 -9.21 -20.00
C THR A 76 12.33 -10.23 -18.88
N GLN A 77 13.53 -10.64 -18.43
CA GLN A 77 13.71 -11.69 -17.42
C GLN A 77 14.94 -11.49 -16.52
N LEU A 78 14.88 -12.02 -15.31
CA LEU A 78 16.02 -12.16 -14.38
C LEU A 78 16.28 -13.64 -14.06
N PRO A 79 17.52 -14.01 -13.70
CA PRO A 79 17.83 -15.35 -13.21
C PRO A 79 17.01 -15.72 -11.96
N HIS A 80 16.51 -16.95 -11.90
CA HIS A 80 15.68 -17.42 -10.77
C HIS A 80 16.45 -17.57 -9.45
N ASN A 81 17.78 -17.59 -9.46
CA ASN A 81 18.64 -17.85 -8.31
C ASN A 81 19.49 -16.64 -7.88
N MET A 82 18.98 -15.43 -8.12
CA MET A 82 19.70 -14.17 -7.84
C MET A 82 20.23 -14.08 -6.41
N ASP A 83 19.58 -14.68 -5.43
CA ASP A 83 20.01 -14.64 -4.03
C ASP A 83 21.22 -15.55 -3.75
N LYS A 84 21.39 -16.62 -4.54
CA LYS A 84 22.59 -17.47 -4.49
C LYS A 84 23.75 -16.83 -5.25
N LEU A 85 23.45 -16.03 -6.26
CA LEU A 85 24.42 -15.35 -7.11
C LEU A 85 24.95 -14.07 -6.43
N LEU A 86 24.06 -13.31 -5.81
CA LEU A 86 24.31 -12.01 -5.19
C LEU A 86 23.76 -11.99 -3.75
N PRO A 87 24.40 -12.75 -2.83
CA PRO A 87 23.85 -13.04 -1.49
C PRO A 87 23.74 -11.84 -0.55
N LYS A 88 24.32 -10.69 -0.90
CA LYS A 88 24.23 -9.44 -0.13
C LYS A 88 23.36 -8.38 -0.78
N LEU A 89 22.67 -8.71 -1.88
CA LEU A 89 21.87 -7.75 -2.64
C LEU A 89 20.66 -7.28 -1.84
N ALA A 90 20.74 -6.07 -1.29
CA ALA A 90 19.69 -5.44 -0.50
C ALA A 90 18.77 -4.56 -1.37
N HIS A 91 19.28 -4.02 -2.47
CA HIS A 91 18.59 -3.09 -3.35
C HIS A 91 18.68 -3.54 -4.82
N LEU A 92 17.56 -3.51 -5.53
CA LEU A 92 17.40 -3.90 -6.94
C LEU A 92 16.29 -3.03 -7.52
N ASN A 93 16.60 -2.24 -8.53
CA ASN A 93 15.62 -1.42 -9.22
C ASN A 93 15.42 -1.94 -10.64
N ILE A 94 14.18 -2.24 -11.01
CA ILE A 94 13.80 -2.76 -12.32
C ILE A 94 12.67 -1.93 -12.96
N SER A 95 12.46 -0.69 -12.50
CA SER A 95 11.41 0.16 -13.03
C SER A 95 11.59 0.40 -14.54
N ARG A 96 10.50 0.44 -15.31
CA ARG A 96 10.53 0.71 -16.76
C ARG A 96 11.38 -0.29 -17.58
N THR A 97 11.51 -1.52 -17.08
CA THR A 97 12.03 -2.66 -17.86
C THR A 97 10.90 -3.39 -18.60
N GLY A 98 11.24 -4.26 -19.54
CA GLY A 98 10.30 -5.16 -20.23
C GLY A 98 9.88 -6.37 -19.38
N ILE A 99 10.45 -6.50 -18.18
CA ILE A 99 10.07 -7.50 -17.20
C ILE A 99 8.63 -7.19 -16.79
N ASN A 100 7.68 -7.94 -17.34
CA ASN A 100 6.28 -7.83 -16.98
C ASN A 100 6.17 -7.98 -15.45
N PRO A 101 5.47 -7.10 -14.72
CA PRO A 101 5.29 -7.25 -13.28
C PRO A 101 4.74 -8.63 -12.87
N ILE A 102 4.01 -9.27 -13.79
CA ILE A 102 3.49 -10.65 -13.66
C ILE A 102 4.55 -11.71 -14.02
N ASP A 103 5.47 -11.44 -14.96
CA ASP A 103 6.60 -12.33 -15.29
C ASP A 103 7.86 -12.07 -14.42
N SER A 104 7.83 -11.01 -13.60
CA SER A 104 8.71 -10.78 -12.43
C SER A 104 8.27 -11.56 -11.19
N ALA A 105 7.32 -12.50 -11.37
CA ALA A 105 6.94 -13.51 -10.41
C ALA A 105 8.15 -14.40 -10.07
N GLY A 106 8.89 -13.97 -9.06
CA GLY A 106 10.09 -14.66 -8.60
C GLY A 106 10.92 -13.88 -7.58
N ILE A 107 10.74 -12.56 -7.47
CA ILE A 107 11.42 -11.76 -6.44
C ILE A 107 10.39 -10.92 -5.66
N PHE A 108 9.82 -11.52 -4.61
CA PHE A 108 9.08 -10.79 -3.59
C PHE A 108 10.04 -10.14 -2.59
N ARG A 109 9.86 -8.84 -2.32
CA ARG A 109 10.60 -8.11 -1.28
C ARG A 109 9.67 -7.66 -0.17
N LEU A 110 9.70 -8.38 0.95
CA LEU A 110 9.21 -7.88 2.24
C LEU A 110 10.34 -7.13 2.94
N LEU A 111 10.30 -5.80 2.89
CA LEU A 111 11.27 -4.95 3.60
C LEU A 111 10.67 -4.52 4.95
N ARG A 112 11.20 -5.07 6.05
CA ARG A 112 11.25 -4.34 7.34
C ARG A 112 12.70 -4.27 7.79
N ARG A 113 13.03 -3.15 8.43
CA ARG A 113 14.37 -2.59 8.78
C ARG A 113 15.49 -3.52 9.31
N THR A 114 15.32 -4.82 9.47
CA THR A 114 16.41 -5.69 9.98
C THR A 114 16.43 -7.15 9.49
N TYR A 115 15.44 -7.64 8.72
CA TYR A 115 15.46 -9.03 8.24
C TYR A 115 14.83 -9.16 6.85
N LEU A 116 15.59 -9.75 5.91
CA LEU A 116 15.18 -10.03 4.54
C LEU A 116 14.35 -11.33 4.49
N PHE A 117 13.16 -11.28 3.88
CA PHE A 117 12.40 -12.47 3.51
C PHE A 117 12.31 -12.54 1.98
N ILE A 118 12.88 -13.60 1.42
CA ILE A 118 12.78 -13.96 0.00
C ILE A 118 11.82 -15.14 -0.11
N ILE A 119 10.87 -15.05 -1.04
CA ILE A 119 9.89 -16.10 -1.33
C ILE A 119 10.07 -16.49 -2.80
N GLU A 120 10.75 -17.60 -3.06
CA GLU A 120 10.87 -18.21 -4.40
C GLU A 120 9.59 -19.00 -4.70
N LEU A 121 8.92 -18.67 -5.82
CA LEU A 121 7.74 -19.39 -6.29
C LEU A 121 8.00 -19.88 -7.72
N ASP A 122 7.99 -21.20 -7.92
CA ASP A 122 8.16 -21.80 -9.25
C ASP A 122 7.18 -21.20 -10.28
N GLY A 123 7.73 -20.87 -11.45
CA GLY A 123 7.19 -19.99 -12.52
C GLY A 123 5.92 -20.43 -13.23
N THR A 124 4.92 -20.89 -12.49
CA THR A 124 3.55 -21.11 -12.97
C THR A 124 2.65 -20.05 -12.33
N PRO A 125 1.68 -19.44 -13.04
CA PRO A 125 0.72 -18.52 -12.43
C PRO A 125 0.07 -19.20 -11.23
N LEU A 126 0.38 -18.69 -10.03
CA LEU A 126 -0.21 -19.26 -8.84
C LEU A 126 -1.68 -18.85 -8.79
N THR A 127 -2.54 -19.85 -8.82
CA THR A 127 -3.90 -19.73 -8.33
C THR A 127 -3.87 -19.16 -6.90
N ALA A 128 -4.98 -18.53 -6.48
CA ALA A 128 -5.12 -18.02 -5.11
C ALA A 128 -4.81 -19.08 -4.04
N ASP A 129 -5.06 -20.34 -4.37
CA ASP A 129 -4.78 -21.52 -3.55
C ASP A 129 -3.28 -21.79 -3.41
N GLU A 130 -2.51 -21.69 -4.50
CA GLU A 130 -1.06 -21.92 -4.46
C GLU A 130 -0.31 -20.77 -3.76
N TYR A 131 -0.78 -19.52 -3.88
CA TYR A 131 -0.24 -18.39 -3.09
C TYR A 131 -0.46 -18.61 -1.59
N ARG A 132 -1.66 -19.04 -1.21
CA ARG A 132 -1.97 -19.42 0.17
C ARG A 132 -1.04 -20.52 0.64
N ASP A 133 -0.93 -21.63 -0.08
CA ASP A 133 -0.22 -22.82 0.38
C ASP A 133 1.30 -22.57 0.52
N LYS A 134 1.87 -21.72 -0.33
CA LYS A 134 3.26 -21.26 -0.21
C LYS A 134 3.48 -20.32 0.98
N MET A 135 2.60 -19.34 1.20
CA MET A 135 2.65 -18.50 2.41
C MET A 135 2.49 -19.34 3.69
N THR A 136 1.63 -20.36 3.64
CA THR A 136 1.40 -21.32 4.73
C THR A 136 2.69 -22.05 5.12
N SER A 137 3.33 -22.67 4.14
CA SER A 137 4.58 -23.41 4.31
C SER A 137 5.69 -22.55 4.94
N ILE A 138 5.82 -21.29 4.52
CA ILE A 138 6.83 -20.36 5.03
C ILE A 138 6.57 -20.00 6.50
N PHE A 139 5.31 -19.75 6.86
CA PHE A 139 4.95 -19.44 8.24
C PHE A 139 5.10 -20.66 9.17
N GLU A 140 4.86 -21.88 8.67
CA GLU A 140 5.03 -23.12 9.43
C GLU A 140 6.50 -23.53 9.63
N GLN A 141 7.34 -23.36 8.60
CA GLN A 141 8.78 -23.67 8.66
C GLN A 141 9.54 -22.77 9.64
N LYS A 142 9.03 -21.57 9.93
CA LYS A 142 9.67 -20.62 10.84
C LYS A 142 8.82 -20.33 12.08
N LYS A 143 8.46 -21.36 12.86
CA LYS A 143 7.88 -21.26 14.23
C LYS A 143 8.61 -20.28 15.18
N ARG A 144 9.83 -19.83 14.83
CA ARG A 144 10.59 -18.76 15.50
C ARG A 144 10.50 -17.42 14.75
N PHE A 145 9.29 -16.92 14.47
CA PHE A 145 9.13 -15.47 14.36
C PHE A 145 9.15 -14.94 15.79
N VAL A 146 10.20 -14.20 16.14
CA VAL A 146 10.39 -13.61 17.46
C VAL A 146 9.11 -12.86 17.87
N GLY A 147 8.31 -13.49 18.74
CA GLY A 147 7.07 -12.92 19.29
C GLY A 147 5.83 -12.92 18.39
N LYS A 148 5.83 -13.55 17.20
CA LYS A 148 4.62 -13.62 16.33
C LYS A 148 4.23 -15.07 15.98
N THR A 149 2.97 -15.44 16.20
CA THR A 149 2.39 -16.72 15.78
C THR A 149 1.44 -16.49 14.62
N VAL A 150 1.60 -17.24 13.52
CA VAL A 150 0.66 -17.20 12.39
C VAL A 150 -0.15 -18.49 12.37
N LYS A 151 -1.49 -18.38 12.33
CA LYS A 151 -2.39 -19.52 12.20
C LYS A 151 -3.13 -19.45 10.87
N LEU A 152 -3.08 -20.55 10.15
CA LEU A 152 -3.83 -20.76 8.93
C LEU A 152 -5.12 -21.53 9.21
N SER A 153 -6.13 -21.17 8.44
CA SER A 153 -7.44 -21.79 8.51
C SER A 153 -7.71 -22.60 7.26
N LYS A 154 -8.53 -23.66 7.38
CA LYS A 154 -8.90 -24.55 6.28
C LYS A 154 -9.55 -23.84 5.07
N ASP A 155 -10.09 -22.64 5.28
CA ASP A 155 -10.71 -21.79 4.26
C ASP A 155 -9.69 -20.88 3.54
N GLY A 156 -8.41 -21.01 3.85
CA GLY A 156 -7.33 -20.26 3.22
C GLY A 156 -7.07 -18.87 3.74
N SER A 157 -7.75 -18.49 4.81
CA SER A 157 -7.47 -17.25 5.52
C SER A 157 -6.32 -17.39 6.53
N ILE A 158 -5.64 -16.27 6.77
CA ILE A 158 -4.55 -16.17 7.74
C ILE A 158 -4.97 -15.32 8.95
N LYS A 159 -4.52 -15.74 10.13
CA LYS A 159 -4.59 -14.98 11.37
C LYS A 159 -3.19 -14.83 11.99
N VAL A 160 -2.72 -13.60 12.15
CA VAL A 160 -1.44 -13.28 12.80
C VAL A 160 -1.67 -12.87 14.25
N PHE A 161 -0.83 -13.37 15.16
CA PHE A 161 -0.80 -13.08 16.59
C PHE A 161 0.59 -12.54 16.94
N SER A 162 0.69 -11.51 17.77
CA SER A 162 1.95 -11.13 18.44
C SER A 162 1.68 -10.42 19.76
N SER A 163 2.64 -10.42 20.69
CA SER A 163 2.52 -9.66 21.95
C SER A 163 2.36 -8.16 21.71
N GLU A 164 3.09 -7.62 20.73
CA GLU A 164 2.95 -6.25 20.22
C GLU A 164 1.53 -6.00 19.65
N ALA A 165 0.94 -6.99 18.96
CA ALA A 165 -0.41 -6.90 18.45
C ALA A 165 -1.48 -6.89 19.56
N GLU A 166 -1.21 -7.47 20.73
CA GLU A 166 -2.15 -7.44 21.86
C GLU A 166 -2.18 -6.05 22.52
N SER A 167 -1.03 -5.39 22.70
CA SER A 167 -0.98 -4.00 23.18
C SER A 167 -1.67 -3.02 22.20
N ILE A 168 -1.37 -3.16 20.91
CA ILE A 168 -2.03 -2.37 19.85
C ILE A 168 -3.54 -2.66 19.82
N ARG A 169 -3.94 -3.92 20.03
CA ARG A 169 -5.35 -4.31 20.07
C ARG A 169 -6.09 -3.63 21.20
N SER A 170 -5.54 -3.56 22.41
CA SER A 170 -6.20 -2.89 23.54
C SER A 170 -6.38 -1.39 23.30
N LYS A 171 -5.37 -0.71 22.75
CA LYS A 171 -5.48 0.71 22.35
C LYS A 171 -6.58 0.92 21.31
N LEU A 172 -6.60 0.10 20.27
CA LEU A 172 -7.62 0.17 19.22
C LEU A 172 -9.03 -0.18 19.72
N ILE A 173 -9.16 -1.05 20.73
CA ILE A 173 -10.46 -1.30 21.36
C ILE A 173 -10.93 -0.02 22.06
N ALA A 174 -10.07 0.61 22.86
CA ALA A 174 -10.41 1.85 23.55
C ALA A 174 -10.76 3.00 22.57
N GLU A 175 -9.98 3.17 21.49
CA GLU A 175 -10.27 4.16 20.44
C GLU A 175 -11.64 3.92 19.78
N ARG A 176 -11.93 2.67 19.40
CA ARG A 176 -13.23 2.31 18.82
C ARG A 176 -14.38 2.51 19.79
N GLU A 177 -14.20 2.16 21.07
CA GLU A 177 -15.21 2.40 22.10
C GLU A 177 -15.46 3.90 22.29
N GLY A 178 -14.41 4.71 22.23
CA GLY A 178 -14.53 6.17 22.24
C GLY A 178 -15.35 6.69 21.07
N LEU A 179 -15.07 6.23 19.85
CA LEU A 179 -15.81 6.59 18.65
C LEU A 179 -17.26 6.08 18.66
N LEU A 180 -17.52 4.86 19.13
CA LEU A 180 -18.87 4.32 19.28
C LEU A 180 -19.73 5.13 20.25
N LYS A 181 -19.11 5.77 21.24
CA LYS A 181 -19.77 6.63 22.23
C LYS A 181 -19.77 8.11 21.84
N SER A 182 -19.17 8.47 20.70
CA SER A 182 -19.00 9.88 20.30
C SER A 182 -20.32 10.54 19.92
N ALA A 183 -21.23 9.80 19.29
CA ALA A 183 -22.53 10.28 18.85
C ALA A 183 -23.56 9.12 18.84
N PRO A 184 -24.86 9.42 18.97
CA PRO A 184 -25.90 8.41 18.77
C PRO A 184 -25.85 7.86 17.35
N GLY A 185 -26.23 6.58 17.16
CA GLY A 185 -26.32 5.96 15.83
C GLY A 185 -24.98 5.61 15.17
N VAL A 186 -23.86 5.70 15.89
CA VAL A 186 -22.55 5.23 15.41
C VAL A 186 -22.42 3.73 15.65
N GLU A 187 -22.05 3.00 14.60
CA GLU A 187 -21.92 1.55 14.59
C GLU A 187 -20.57 1.14 14.00
N LEU A 188 -19.90 0.19 14.63
CA LEU A 188 -18.68 -0.38 14.09
C LEU A 188 -19.04 -1.50 13.12
N ILE A 189 -18.97 -1.19 11.82
CA ILE A 189 -19.24 -2.18 10.77
C ILE A 189 -18.06 -3.11 10.59
N MET A 190 -16.83 -2.62 10.73
CA MET A 190 -15.63 -3.42 10.49
C MET A 190 -14.49 -3.10 11.46
N PRO A 191 -14.04 -4.07 12.29
CA PRO A 191 -12.91 -3.90 13.20
C PRO A 191 -11.55 -4.09 12.51
N PHE A 192 -11.44 -3.95 11.19
CA PHE A 192 -10.17 -4.04 10.47
C PHE A 192 -9.28 -2.86 10.81
N SER A 193 -7.98 -3.09 10.72
CA SER A 193 -6.99 -2.06 10.99
C SER A 193 -5.67 -2.54 10.38
N GLN A 194 -5.03 -1.69 9.59
CA GLN A 194 -3.68 -1.94 9.09
C GLN A 194 -2.64 -1.90 10.23
N SER A 195 -2.91 -1.14 11.30
CA SER A 195 -2.03 -0.99 12.47
C SER A 195 -2.02 -2.23 13.39
N LYS A 196 -3.04 -3.11 13.36
CA LYS A 196 -3.12 -4.37 14.16
C LYS A 196 -2.03 -5.41 13.90
N GLY A 197 -0.95 -5.09 13.18
CA GLY A 197 0.13 -6.04 12.89
C GLY A 197 -0.34 -7.29 12.13
N ARG A 198 -1.56 -7.27 11.58
CA ARG A 198 -2.10 -8.38 10.77
C ARG A 198 -1.35 -8.44 9.46
N PHE A 199 -1.08 -7.29 8.85
CA PHE A 199 -0.24 -7.11 7.67
C PHE A 199 0.33 -5.70 7.68
N TYR A 200 1.48 -5.49 8.35
CA TYR A 200 2.27 -4.29 8.08
C TYR A 200 3.01 -4.53 6.77
N VAL A 201 2.29 -4.39 5.65
CA VAL A 201 2.91 -4.36 4.33
C VAL A 201 3.19 -2.90 4.03
N ALA A 202 4.26 -2.39 4.66
CA ALA A 202 4.86 -1.15 4.22
C ALA A 202 5.75 -1.50 3.02
N ARG A 203 5.44 -0.95 1.85
CA ARG A 203 6.41 -0.87 0.77
C ARG A 203 7.02 0.54 0.86
N PRO A 204 8.34 0.67 0.99
CA PRO A 204 8.99 1.96 0.74
C PRO A 204 8.56 2.50 -0.64
N PRO A 205 8.28 3.80 -0.76
CA PRO A 205 8.49 4.83 0.26
C PRO A 205 7.31 5.09 1.21
N SER A 206 6.17 4.38 1.12
CA SER A 206 4.99 4.66 1.96
C SER A 206 4.82 3.69 3.14
N ASP A 207 4.66 4.24 4.33
CA ASP A 207 4.27 3.49 5.53
C ASP A 207 2.75 3.23 5.53
N GLY A 208 2.34 2.09 4.95
CA GLY A 208 0.94 1.59 4.98
C GLY A 208 0.23 1.56 3.63
N ILE A 209 -1.03 1.12 3.65
CA ILE A 209 -1.91 0.94 2.47
C ILE A 209 -3.22 1.74 2.54
N CYS A 210 -3.21 2.85 3.30
CA CYS A 210 -4.42 3.65 3.57
C CYS A 210 -5.07 4.18 2.29
N ALA A 211 -4.29 4.72 1.35
CA ALA A 211 -4.81 5.23 0.08
C ALA A 211 -5.35 4.10 -0.82
N GLY A 212 -4.68 2.95 -0.81
CA GLY A 212 -5.14 1.74 -1.50
C GLY A 212 -6.48 1.25 -0.95
N ILE A 213 -6.65 1.22 0.37
CA ILE A 213 -7.92 0.88 1.03
C ILE A 213 -9.00 1.90 0.67
N SER A 214 -8.73 3.19 0.83
CA SER A 214 -9.68 4.27 0.54
C SER A 214 -10.18 4.19 -0.90
N THR A 215 -9.26 4.03 -1.85
CA THR A 215 -9.61 3.90 -3.27
C THR A 215 -10.40 2.61 -3.55
N ALA A 216 -10.03 1.48 -2.95
CA ALA A 216 -10.77 0.22 -3.15
C ALA A 216 -12.21 0.26 -2.61
N ILE A 217 -12.46 1.01 -1.53
CA ILE A 217 -13.81 1.29 -1.02
C ILE A 217 -14.58 2.10 -2.07
N ALA A 218 -13.98 3.18 -2.58
CA ALA A 218 -14.59 4.01 -3.62
C ALA A 218 -14.96 3.20 -4.87
N LEU A 219 -14.06 2.34 -5.35
CA LEU A 219 -14.32 1.44 -6.48
C LEU A 219 -15.51 0.49 -6.22
N SER A 220 -15.68 0.04 -4.98
CA SER A 220 -16.81 -0.82 -4.61
C SER A 220 -18.13 -0.03 -4.60
N VAL A 221 -18.11 1.22 -4.15
CA VAL A 221 -19.25 2.15 -4.23
C VAL A 221 -19.64 2.40 -5.69
N LEU A 222 -18.68 2.70 -6.57
CA LEU A 222 -18.92 2.92 -8.00
C LEU A 222 -19.43 1.69 -8.75
N ALA A 223 -19.12 0.50 -8.24
CA ALA A 223 -19.65 -0.76 -8.76
C ALA A 223 -21.09 -1.06 -8.25
N GLY A 224 -21.71 -0.17 -7.49
CA GLY A 224 -23.02 -0.39 -6.86
C GLY A 224 -22.99 -1.40 -5.72
N GLN A 225 -21.81 -1.76 -5.21
CA GLN A 225 -21.63 -2.75 -4.16
C GLN A 225 -21.51 -2.13 -2.76
N ARG A 226 -21.56 -0.79 -2.66
CA ARG A 226 -21.37 -0.01 -1.42
C ARG A 226 -20.08 -0.42 -0.70
N VAL A 227 -20.00 -0.21 0.61
CA VAL A 227 -18.85 -0.61 1.44
C VAL A 227 -18.79 -2.14 1.60
N GLU A 228 -19.93 -2.81 1.56
CA GLU A 228 -20.08 -4.25 1.72
C GLU A 228 -19.33 -5.03 0.62
N GLY A 229 -19.27 -4.49 -0.60
CA GLY A 229 -18.48 -5.06 -1.70
C GLY A 229 -17.00 -5.16 -1.38
N PHE A 230 -16.44 -4.11 -0.76
CA PHE A 230 -15.06 -4.12 -0.28
C PHE A 230 -14.87 -5.16 0.83
N LEU A 231 -15.79 -5.22 1.79
CA LEU A 231 -15.73 -6.17 2.92
C LEU A 231 -15.75 -7.63 2.46
N LYS A 232 -16.62 -7.97 1.50
CA LYS A 232 -16.73 -9.32 0.93
C LYS A 232 -15.47 -9.75 0.19
N LYS A 233 -14.75 -8.82 -0.42
CA LYS A 233 -13.45 -9.14 -1.06
C LYS A 233 -12.34 -9.30 -0.04
N LEU A 234 -12.37 -8.51 1.03
CA LEU A 234 -11.36 -8.55 2.09
C LEU A 234 -11.51 -9.74 3.05
N TYR A 235 -12.71 -10.27 3.23
CA TYR A 235 -12.96 -11.47 4.05
C TYR A 235 -13.54 -12.60 3.21
N LEU A 236 -12.90 -13.77 3.25
CA LEU A 236 -13.38 -14.99 2.56
C LEU A 236 -14.74 -15.49 3.10
N ASP A 237 -15.11 -15.10 4.33
CA ASP A 237 -16.43 -15.31 4.93
C ASP A 237 -16.81 -14.06 5.74
N SER A 238 -17.93 -13.41 5.39
CA SER A 238 -18.39 -12.17 6.02
C SER A 238 -18.80 -12.34 7.49
N SER A 239 -19.18 -13.55 7.91
CA SER A 239 -19.68 -13.79 9.27
C SER A 239 -18.60 -14.39 10.18
N GLY A 240 -17.90 -15.43 9.72
CA GLY A 240 -16.85 -16.11 10.48
C GLY A 240 -15.47 -15.50 10.27
N GLY A 241 -15.21 -15.00 9.05
CA GLY A 241 -13.92 -14.44 8.67
C GLY A 241 -13.64 -13.10 9.34
N GLN A 242 -14.62 -12.20 9.32
CA GLN A 242 -14.54 -10.91 9.99
C GLN A 242 -14.37 -11.03 11.52
N ARG A 243 -15.19 -11.86 12.19
CA ARG A 243 -15.11 -12.09 13.64
C ARG A 243 -13.78 -12.72 14.07
N LYS A 244 -13.22 -13.62 13.25
CA LYS A 244 -11.96 -14.30 13.55
C LYS A 244 -10.72 -13.56 13.06
N GLY A 245 -10.89 -12.49 12.26
CA GLY A 245 -9.81 -11.68 11.71
C GLY A 245 -9.06 -12.32 10.55
N LYS A 246 -9.77 -13.15 9.79
CA LYS A 246 -9.32 -14.01 8.70
C LYS A 246 -9.46 -13.30 7.37
N ILE A 247 -8.39 -12.75 6.85
CA ILE A 247 -8.45 -11.91 5.63
C ILE A 247 -8.06 -12.69 4.37
N ASN A 248 -8.56 -12.20 3.23
CA ASN A 248 -8.23 -12.67 1.90
C ASN A 248 -6.88 -12.10 1.45
N LEU A 249 -5.85 -12.92 1.56
CA LEU A 249 -4.47 -12.56 1.28
C LEU A 249 -4.23 -12.06 -0.17
N PRO A 250 -4.70 -12.77 -1.22
CA PRO A 250 -4.65 -12.25 -2.59
C PRO A 250 -5.24 -10.86 -2.76
N TYR A 251 -6.36 -10.58 -2.09
CA TYR A 251 -6.98 -9.25 -2.18
C TYR A 251 -6.13 -8.17 -1.51
N VAL A 252 -5.48 -8.49 -0.38
CA VAL A 252 -4.53 -7.57 0.28
C VAL A 252 -3.32 -7.27 -0.60
N HIS A 253 -2.86 -8.23 -1.40
CA HIS A 253 -1.83 -7.94 -2.41
C HIS A 253 -2.32 -6.90 -3.43
N GLY A 254 -3.54 -7.05 -3.96
CA GLY A 254 -4.15 -6.04 -4.83
C GLY A 254 -4.26 -4.65 -4.19
N LEU A 255 -4.54 -4.57 -2.89
CA LEU A 255 -4.55 -3.29 -2.15
C LEU A 255 -3.16 -2.63 -2.08
N ASN A 256 -2.09 -3.42 -1.98
CA ASN A 256 -0.71 -2.90 -1.99
C ASN A 256 -0.33 -2.36 -3.37
N GLU A 257 -0.68 -3.08 -4.44
CA GLU A 257 -0.44 -2.59 -5.80
C GLU A 257 -1.20 -1.30 -6.06
N LEU A 258 -2.45 -1.23 -5.59
CA LEU A 258 -3.23 0.00 -5.66
C LEU A 258 -2.57 1.13 -4.87
N GLN A 259 -2.15 0.89 -3.62
CA GLN A 259 -1.41 1.87 -2.79
C GLN A 259 -0.19 2.46 -3.53
N ASN A 260 0.58 1.63 -4.24
CA ASN A 260 1.75 2.12 -4.97
C ASN A 260 1.38 3.10 -6.10
N ARG A 261 0.17 2.97 -6.64
CA ARG A 261 -0.33 3.84 -7.71
C ARG A 261 -1.01 5.10 -7.17
N VAL A 262 -1.71 4.99 -6.03
CA VAL A 262 -2.57 6.06 -5.52
C VAL A 262 -2.08 6.75 -4.23
N GLY A 263 -0.98 6.25 -3.65
CA GLY A 263 -0.51 6.67 -2.33
C GLY A 263 0.94 7.14 -2.26
N VAL A 264 1.74 6.92 -3.31
CA VAL A 264 3.17 7.33 -3.38
C VAL A 264 3.41 8.46 -4.38
N GLY A 265 2.59 8.54 -5.43
CA GLY A 265 2.69 9.57 -6.45
C GLY A 265 2.05 10.90 -6.06
N SER A 266 2.35 11.95 -6.83
CA SER A 266 1.63 13.22 -6.81
C SER A 266 0.14 13.04 -7.10
N LEU A 267 -0.71 13.97 -6.65
CA LEU A 267 -2.15 13.91 -6.95
C LEU A 267 -2.44 13.86 -8.45
N ASP A 268 -1.59 14.42 -9.30
CA ASP A 268 -1.77 14.37 -10.76
C ASP A 268 -1.48 12.97 -11.32
N GLU A 269 -0.52 12.24 -10.75
CA GLU A 269 -0.30 10.82 -11.09
C GLU A 269 -1.49 9.95 -10.65
N VAL A 270 -2.09 10.25 -9.49
CA VAL A 270 -3.32 9.58 -9.02
C VAL A 270 -4.46 9.83 -10.00
N LYS A 271 -4.69 11.10 -10.38
CA LYS A 271 -5.72 11.49 -11.35
C LYS A 271 -5.52 10.79 -12.68
N GLN A 272 -4.29 10.77 -13.20
CA GLN A 272 -3.98 10.14 -14.47
C GLN A 272 -4.22 8.62 -14.43
N TYR A 273 -3.75 7.95 -13.37
CA TYR A 273 -3.96 6.51 -13.19
C TYR A 273 -5.44 6.12 -13.15
N LEU A 274 -6.28 6.92 -12.48
CA LEU A 274 -7.72 6.70 -12.41
C LEU A 274 -8.42 7.05 -13.72
N LYS A 275 -7.99 8.12 -14.40
CA LYS A 275 -8.53 8.53 -15.70
C LYS A 275 -8.35 7.45 -16.77
N GLU A 276 -7.19 6.79 -16.81
CA GLU A 276 -6.92 5.63 -17.68
C GLU A 276 -7.88 4.45 -17.47
N ARG A 277 -8.63 4.45 -16.36
CA ARG A 277 -9.62 3.43 -15.99
C ARG A 277 -11.06 3.95 -16.04
N ASN A 278 -11.29 5.07 -16.74
CA ASN A 278 -12.60 5.74 -16.84
C ASN A 278 -13.16 6.19 -15.48
N ILE A 279 -12.28 6.58 -14.56
CA ILE A 279 -12.64 7.10 -13.24
C ILE A 279 -12.11 8.53 -13.12
N GLU A 280 -12.97 9.44 -12.69
CA GLU A 280 -12.60 10.83 -12.42
C GLU A 280 -12.22 10.97 -10.94
N TYR A 281 -11.06 11.58 -10.69
CA TYR A 281 -10.62 12.00 -9.36
C TYR A 281 -10.67 13.53 -9.29
N LYS A 282 -11.77 14.06 -8.73
CA LYS A 282 -12.05 15.49 -8.70
C LYS A 282 -11.77 16.05 -7.31
N ILE A 283 -10.82 16.96 -7.20
CA ILE A 283 -10.62 17.68 -5.94
C ILE A 283 -11.81 18.63 -5.73
N LEU A 284 -12.44 18.54 -4.57
CA LEU A 284 -13.57 19.39 -4.21
C LEU A 284 -13.13 20.59 -3.39
N ASP A 285 -12.20 20.40 -2.45
CA ASP A 285 -11.72 21.47 -1.58
C ASP A 285 -10.35 21.17 -0.96
N HIS A 286 -9.67 22.23 -0.52
CA HIS A 286 -8.39 22.23 0.17
C HIS A 286 -8.47 23.06 1.45
N PHE A 287 -8.25 22.43 2.60
CA PHE A 287 -8.22 23.12 3.90
C PHE A 287 -6.77 23.21 4.36
N LEU A 288 -6.17 24.41 4.29
CA LEU A 288 -4.74 24.67 4.51
C LEU A 288 -4.50 25.42 5.83
N ALA A 289 -3.30 25.26 6.41
CA ALA A 289 -2.90 25.74 7.73
C ALA A 289 -2.80 27.28 7.93
N GLU A 290 -3.43 28.08 7.07
CA GLU A 290 -3.55 29.53 7.31
C GLU A 290 -4.40 29.80 8.56
N ASP A 291 -5.38 28.94 8.81
CA ASP A 291 -6.14 28.86 10.06
C ASP A 291 -5.62 27.65 10.88
N ALA A 292 -5.51 27.80 12.20
CA ALA A 292 -4.98 26.75 13.08
C ALA A 292 -5.59 25.35 12.78
N ALA A 293 -4.83 24.27 12.97
CA ALA A 293 -5.24 22.89 12.61
C ALA A 293 -6.65 22.48 13.10
N ALA A 294 -7.10 23.03 14.24
CA ALA A 294 -8.46 22.82 14.77
C ALA A 294 -9.56 23.47 13.91
N GLU A 295 -9.33 24.67 13.36
CA GLU A 295 -10.27 25.34 12.46
C GLU A 295 -10.31 24.64 11.09
N ASN A 296 -9.20 24.06 10.62
CA ASN A 296 -9.19 23.22 9.41
C ASN A 296 -10.05 21.97 9.57
N LEU A 297 -9.94 21.29 10.71
CA LEU A 297 -10.80 20.15 11.02
C LEU A 297 -12.28 20.56 11.03
N LYS A 298 -12.61 21.64 11.74
CA LYS A 298 -13.98 22.15 11.83
C LYS A 298 -14.56 22.54 10.46
N SER A 299 -13.77 23.21 9.63
CA SER A 299 -14.14 23.59 8.26
C SER A 299 -14.34 22.36 7.37
N THR A 300 -13.45 21.37 7.48
CA THR A 300 -13.58 20.09 6.77
C THR A 300 -14.87 19.36 7.18
N VAL A 301 -15.17 19.30 8.48
CA VAL A 301 -16.40 18.67 9.00
C VAL A 301 -17.65 19.39 8.49
N ALA A 302 -17.67 20.73 8.54
CA ALA A 302 -18.78 21.53 8.02
C ALA A 302 -18.99 21.29 6.51
N PHE A 303 -17.89 21.21 5.75
CA PHE A 303 -17.93 20.85 4.33
C PHE A 303 -18.52 19.44 4.12
N LEU A 304 -18.04 18.43 4.84
CA LEU A 304 -18.55 17.06 4.74
C LEU A 304 -20.04 16.97 5.10
N GLN A 305 -20.47 17.68 6.14
CA GLN A 305 -21.88 17.78 6.53
C GLN A 305 -22.73 18.32 5.37
N ASN A 306 -22.28 19.40 4.71
CA ASN A 306 -22.97 19.95 3.55
C ASN A 306 -23.02 18.94 2.37
N GLN A 307 -21.93 18.21 2.12
CA GLN A 307 -21.90 17.19 1.06
C GLN A 307 -22.92 16.07 1.31
N VAL A 308 -23.09 15.63 2.57
CA VAL A 308 -24.07 14.59 2.94
C VAL A 308 -25.48 14.98 2.50
N TRP A 309 -25.89 16.22 2.73
CA TRP A 309 -27.25 16.68 2.47
C TRP A 309 -27.46 17.21 1.04
N ALA A 310 -26.38 17.51 0.32
CA ALA A 310 -26.43 17.99 -1.06
C ALA A 310 -26.69 16.89 -2.12
N THR A 311 -26.70 15.61 -1.74
CA THR A 311 -26.91 14.49 -2.68
C THR A 311 -27.86 13.43 -2.13
N THR A 312 -28.56 12.73 -3.02
CA THR A 312 -29.33 11.52 -2.72
C THR A 312 -28.63 10.24 -3.19
N GLU A 313 -27.52 10.37 -3.92
CA GLU A 313 -26.78 9.26 -4.51
C GLU A 313 -25.62 8.80 -3.62
N ASN A 314 -25.15 7.58 -3.88
CA ASN A 314 -23.93 7.08 -3.28
C ASN A 314 -22.73 7.89 -3.76
N LYS A 315 -21.99 8.49 -2.84
CA LYS A 315 -20.81 9.32 -3.14
C LYS A 315 -19.63 8.85 -2.31
N SER A 316 -18.46 8.67 -2.92
CA SER A 316 -17.23 8.32 -2.22
C SER A 316 -16.26 9.50 -2.25
N LEU A 317 -15.92 9.98 -1.06
CA LEU A 317 -14.92 11.01 -0.85
C LEU A 317 -13.64 10.37 -0.30
N ASP A 318 -12.53 10.66 -0.95
CA ASP A 318 -11.17 10.37 -0.51
C ASP A 318 -10.62 11.61 0.18
N ILE A 319 -10.23 11.49 1.44
CA ILE A 319 -9.73 12.60 2.26
C ILE A 319 -8.26 12.32 2.57
N ARG A 320 -7.37 13.18 2.07
CA ARG A 320 -5.93 13.12 2.35
C ARG A 320 -5.59 14.03 3.51
N LEU A 321 -4.95 13.46 4.51
CA LEU A 321 -4.46 14.14 5.71
C LEU A 321 -2.95 14.32 5.59
N HIS A 322 -2.46 15.55 5.78
CA HIS A 322 -1.03 15.83 5.84
C HIS A 322 -0.66 16.37 7.22
N TYR A 323 0.36 15.77 7.83
CA TYR A 323 0.89 16.17 9.13
C TYR A 323 2.21 16.95 8.97
N LYS A 324 2.52 17.81 9.96
CA LYS A 324 3.66 18.75 10.00
C LYS A 324 5.05 18.22 9.62
N TYR A 325 5.25 16.90 9.70
CA TYR A 325 6.54 16.25 9.44
C TYR A 325 6.52 15.29 8.23
N GLY A 326 5.63 15.52 7.27
CA GLY A 326 5.61 14.82 5.98
C GLY A 326 4.95 13.44 5.98
N ASN A 327 4.36 13.03 7.09
CA ASN A 327 3.50 11.84 7.09
C ASN A 327 2.18 12.18 6.39
N GLY A 328 1.76 11.32 5.47
CA GLY A 328 0.47 11.39 4.81
C GLY A 328 -0.41 10.24 5.24
N HIS A 329 -1.71 10.50 5.40
CA HIS A 329 -2.72 9.47 5.65
C HIS A 329 -3.92 9.68 4.73
N ALA A 330 -4.69 8.62 4.52
CA ALA A 330 -5.87 8.66 3.65
C ALA A 330 -7.03 7.94 4.31
N ILE A 331 -8.18 8.60 4.32
CA ILE A 331 -9.42 8.10 4.94
C ILE A 331 -10.53 8.20 3.91
N SER A 332 -11.50 7.27 3.97
CA SER A 332 -12.64 7.29 3.05
C SER A 332 -13.91 7.69 3.78
N PHE A 333 -14.65 8.61 3.18
CA PHE A 333 -15.96 9.04 3.63
C PHE A 333 -16.99 8.74 2.55
N VAL A 334 -17.90 7.81 2.83
CA VAL A 334 -18.91 7.35 1.87
C VAL A 334 -20.28 7.84 2.31
N ILE A 335 -20.89 8.66 1.48
CA ILE A 335 -22.29 9.05 1.62
C ILE A 335 -23.11 7.95 0.95
N SER A 336 -24.00 7.31 1.71
CA SER A 336 -24.85 6.24 1.21
C SER A 336 -26.26 6.74 0.90
N ASP A 337 -26.92 6.11 -0.06
CA ASP A 337 -28.35 6.27 -0.31
C ASP A 337 -29.23 5.51 0.70
N GLU A 338 -28.60 4.72 1.58
CA GLU A 338 -29.27 3.95 2.63
C GLU A 338 -29.89 4.85 3.71
N LYS A 339 -31.13 4.51 4.09
CA LYS A 339 -31.86 5.10 5.21
C LYS A 339 -32.35 4.02 6.17
N ASN A 340 -32.36 4.32 7.46
CA ASN A 340 -32.96 3.44 8.46
C ASN A 340 -34.48 3.74 8.60
N ASP A 341 -35.15 2.99 9.48
CA ASP A 341 -36.59 3.13 9.75
C ASP A 341 -36.99 4.54 10.24
N LYS A 342 -36.02 5.31 10.76
CA LYS A 342 -36.21 6.70 11.22
C LYS A 342 -35.89 7.74 10.13
N GLN A 343 -35.66 7.30 8.89
CA GLN A 343 -35.24 8.13 7.76
C GLN A 343 -33.88 8.82 7.93
N GLU A 344 -33.06 8.37 8.89
CA GLU A 344 -31.69 8.86 9.07
C GLU A 344 -30.80 8.32 7.94
N LYS A 345 -29.91 9.17 7.42
CA LYS A 345 -29.07 8.84 6.27
C LYS A 345 -27.78 8.16 6.73
N ALA A 346 -27.39 7.07 6.09
CA ALA A 346 -26.14 6.40 6.41
C ALA A 346 -24.94 7.11 5.79
N VAL A 347 -23.90 7.29 6.61
CA VAL A 347 -22.55 7.65 6.18
C VAL A 347 -21.58 6.62 6.70
N TYR A 348 -20.60 6.23 5.89
CA TYR A 348 -19.52 5.37 6.32
C TYR A 348 -18.22 6.16 6.43
N PHE A 349 -17.59 6.04 7.59
CA PHE A 349 -16.25 6.56 7.86
C PHE A 349 -15.29 5.38 7.94
N ALA A 350 -14.44 5.24 6.93
CA ALA A 350 -13.44 4.19 6.86
C ALA A 350 -12.06 4.77 7.16
N GLU A 351 -11.58 4.48 8.37
CA GLU A 351 -10.29 4.85 8.87
C GLU A 351 -9.37 3.60 8.85
N PRO A 352 -8.42 3.49 7.90
CA PRO A 352 -7.61 2.29 7.71
C PRO A 352 -6.86 1.81 8.96
N ASN A 353 -6.51 2.69 9.89
CA ASN A 353 -5.85 2.34 11.14
C ASN A 353 -6.81 1.91 12.24
N ILE A 354 -8.06 2.36 12.23
CA ILE A 354 -9.01 2.16 13.33
C ILE A 354 -10.13 1.18 12.93
N GLY A 355 -10.79 1.37 11.80
CA GLY A 355 -11.91 0.54 11.35
C GLY A 355 -12.88 1.30 10.45
N ILE A 356 -13.95 0.60 10.05
CA ILE A 356 -15.05 1.21 9.30
C ILE A 356 -16.26 1.35 10.21
N PHE A 357 -16.75 2.57 10.31
CA PHE A 357 -17.92 2.96 11.08
C PHE A 357 -19.04 3.35 10.14
N ARG A 358 -20.27 3.00 10.51
CA ARG A 358 -21.50 3.56 9.93
C ARG A 358 -22.05 4.54 10.93
N ILE A 359 -22.50 5.69 10.45
CA ILE A 359 -23.11 6.74 11.25
C ILE A 359 -24.49 7.01 10.63
N TRP A 360 -25.54 6.80 11.41
CA TRP A 360 -26.89 7.22 11.05
C TRP A 360 -27.06 8.70 11.37
N LEU A 361 -26.97 9.53 10.32
CA LEU A 361 -27.08 10.98 10.45
C LEU A 361 -28.54 11.41 10.37
N LYS A 362 -28.98 12.05 11.46
CA LYS A 362 -30.22 12.82 11.50
C LYS A 362 -29.99 14.20 10.90
N GLU A 363 -30.98 14.67 10.14
CA GLU A 363 -30.97 16.02 9.57
C GLU A 363 -30.79 17.08 10.67
N ASN A 364 -29.97 18.10 10.40
CA ASN A 364 -29.62 19.18 11.33
C ASN A 364 -28.97 18.72 12.65
N SER A 365 -28.40 17.52 12.70
CA SER A 365 -27.67 17.04 13.87
C SER A 365 -26.20 17.44 13.85
N ASN A 366 -25.62 17.52 15.05
CA ASN A 366 -24.17 17.70 15.25
C ASN A 366 -23.41 16.35 15.30
N GLN A 367 -24.06 15.22 15.00
CA GLN A 367 -23.49 13.88 15.16
C GLN A 367 -22.14 13.73 14.43
N LEU A 368 -22.04 14.27 13.21
CA LEU A 368 -20.82 14.20 12.42
C LEU A 368 -19.68 15.00 13.08
N ASN A 369 -20.00 16.18 13.62
CA ASN A 369 -19.02 17.01 14.32
C ASN A 369 -18.54 16.33 15.61
N ASP A 370 -19.45 15.81 16.42
CA ASP A 370 -19.10 15.11 17.66
C ASP A 370 -18.22 13.88 17.39
N PHE A 371 -18.53 13.14 16.32
CA PHE A 371 -17.72 12.02 15.87
C PHE A 371 -16.30 12.44 15.45
N PHE A 372 -16.16 13.47 14.62
CA PHE A 372 -14.85 13.91 14.13
C PHE A 372 -14.00 14.60 15.21
N LEU A 373 -14.62 15.32 16.15
CA LEU A 373 -13.93 15.84 17.34
C LEU A 373 -13.35 14.69 18.16
N LYS A 374 -14.15 13.63 18.39
CA LYS A 374 -13.68 12.46 19.13
C LYS A 374 -12.58 11.70 18.38
N TYR A 375 -12.66 11.65 17.05
CA TYR A 375 -11.61 11.09 16.21
C TYR A 375 -10.31 11.91 16.31
N ALA A 376 -10.39 13.23 16.24
CA ALA A 376 -9.22 14.09 16.36
C ALA A 376 -8.55 14.00 17.74
N ASP A 377 -9.33 13.87 18.82
CA ASP A 377 -8.80 13.61 20.17
C ASP A 377 -8.02 12.28 20.28
N SER A 378 -8.35 11.31 19.41
CA SER A 378 -7.70 10.00 19.39
C SER A 378 -6.41 9.97 18.57
N GLU A 379 -6.19 10.98 17.73
CA GLU A 379 -4.98 11.13 16.93
C GLU A 379 -3.86 11.77 17.76
N TYR A 380 -2.62 11.27 17.61
CA TYR A 380 -1.47 11.81 18.36
C TYR A 380 -1.07 13.22 17.91
N VAL A 381 -1.45 13.60 16.68
CA VAL A 381 -1.18 14.90 16.06
C VAL A 381 -2.39 15.26 15.22
N THR A 382 -2.89 16.49 15.32
CA THR A 382 -3.95 16.98 14.41
C THR A 382 -3.35 17.22 13.01
N PRO A 383 -3.97 16.74 11.92
CA PRO A 383 -3.52 17.05 10.56
C PRO A 383 -3.49 18.57 10.32
N GLU A 384 -2.48 19.06 9.60
CA GLU A 384 -2.36 20.48 9.23
C GLU A 384 -3.16 20.78 7.97
N THR A 385 -3.30 19.81 7.08
CA THR A 385 -4.00 19.98 5.80
C THR A 385 -4.92 18.81 5.52
N PHE A 386 -6.09 19.15 4.98
CA PHE A 386 -7.07 18.21 4.46
C PHE A 386 -7.30 18.50 2.99
N ILE A 387 -7.22 17.47 2.15
CA ILE A 387 -7.62 17.56 0.74
C ILE A 387 -8.79 16.62 0.55
N VAL A 388 -9.96 17.16 0.21
CA VAL A 388 -11.18 16.38 0.00
C VAL A 388 -11.40 16.22 -1.49
N SER A 389 -11.36 14.97 -1.95
CA SER A 389 -11.55 14.61 -3.36
C SER A 389 -12.72 13.65 -3.53
N GLU A 390 -13.41 13.73 -4.65
CA GLU A 390 -14.44 12.79 -5.07
C GLU A 390 -13.87 11.81 -6.09
N ILE A 391 -14.17 10.52 -5.88
CA ILE A 391 -13.90 9.46 -6.85
C ILE A 391 -15.23 9.06 -7.47
N LYS A 392 -15.44 9.39 -8.75
CA LYS A 392 -16.68 9.13 -9.48
C LYS A 392 -16.42 8.53 -10.87
N ARG A 393 -17.46 7.96 -11.49
CA ARG A 393 -17.36 7.52 -12.90
C ARG A 393 -17.12 8.74 -13.78
N ALA A 394 -16.26 8.60 -14.79
CA ALA A 394 -16.15 9.61 -15.82
C ALA A 394 -17.52 9.74 -16.52
N SER A 395 -18.07 10.95 -16.58
CA SER A 395 -19.24 11.22 -17.40
C SER A 395 -18.92 10.86 -18.85
N SER A 396 -19.70 9.96 -19.47
CA SER A 396 -19.60 9.73 -20.90
C SER A 396 -19.78 11.07 -21.59
N ALA A 397 -18.80 11.49 -22.40
CA ALA A 397 -19.05 12.57 -23.34
C ALA A 397 -20.24 12.10 -24.19
N SER A 398 -21.38 12.75 -24.04
CA SER A 398 -22.51 12.58 -24.95
C SER A 398 -21.95 12.81 -26.36
N THR A 399 -21.88 11.74 -27.15
CA THR A 399 -21.44 11.77 -28.54
C THR A 399 -22.62 12.09 -29.43
#